data_AF-A0A7Y5F4E6-F1
#
_entry.id   AF-A0A7Y5F4E6-F1
#
_cell.length_a   1.000
_cell.length_b   1.000
_cell.length_c   1.000
_cell.angle_alpha   90.00
_cell.angle_beta   90.00
_cell.angle_gamma   90.00
#
_symmetry.space_group_name_H-M   'P 1'
#
loop_
_entity.id
_entity.type
_entity.pdbx_description
1 polymer ?
#
loop_
_entity_poly.entity_id
_entity_poly.type
_entity_poly.pdbx_seq_one_letter_code
_entity_poly.pdbx_strand_id
1 'polypeptide(L)'
;MLDEIRLIEELAMRAWPAEIVDEVDGWKLRWHKMSSRRVNSVWPNAWGGKVPLALKLEKAEFFYAMRGQPTRYQICPAALPVGLDEVLEARGYTVDALTAVQVAEVAGVIQAAFARGARAEIQLFETLTEEWLEGYCLVQEGNLKSLESRS
;
A
#
# COMPACT_ATOMS: atom_id res chain seq x y z
N MET A 1 -19.30 -4.81 0.36
CA MET A 1 -18.15 -5.20 -0.48
C MET A 1 -17.24 -4.01 -0.77
N LEU A 2 -17.66 -2.99 -1.55
CA LEU A 2 -16.82 -1.81 -1.79
C LEU A 2 -16.49 -1.01 -0.53
N ASP A 3 -17.44 -0.87 0.39
CA ASP A 3 -17.20 -0.15 1.66
C ASP A 3 -16.23 -0.89 2.58
N GLU A 4 -16.25 -2.22 2.56
CA GLU A 4 -15.30 -3.04 3.30
C GLU A 4 -13.89 -2.93 2.72
N ILE A 5 -13.75 -2.98 1.39
CA ILE A 5 -12.48 -2.70 0.72
C ILE A 5 -11.98 -1.30 1.11
N ARG A 6 -12.84 -0.27 1.02
CA ARG A 6 -12.47 1.09 1.39
C ARG A 6 -12.01 1.18 2.85
N LEU A 7 -12.72 0.53 3.76
CA LEU A 7 -12.35 0.47 5.18
C LEU A 7 -10.98 -0.18 5.38
N ILE A 8 -10.73 -1.34 4.76
CA ILE A 8 -9.44 -2.03 4.86
C ILE A 8 -8.31 -1.16 4.31
N GLU A 9 -8.51 -0.55 3.14
CA GLU A 9 -7.53 0.33 2.50
C GLU A 9 -7.25 1.59 3.33
N GLU A 10 -8.28 2.15 3.97
CA GLU A 10 -8.13 3.30 4.87
C GLU A 10 -7.36 2.90 6.14
N LEU A 11 -7.71 1.78 6.78
CA LEU A 11 -7.01 1.26 7.95
C LEU A 11 -5.54 0.96 7.62
N ALA A 12 -5.27 0.32 6.49
CA ALA A 12 -3.91 0.02 6.03
C ALA A 12 -3.09 1.30 5.80
N MET A 13 -3.68 2.32 5.16
CA MET A 13 -3.04 3.62 4.98
C MET A 13 -2.74 4.30 6.32
N ARG A 14 -3.66 4.23 7.29
CA ARG A 14 -3.49 4.88 8.61
C ARG A 14 -2.51 4.14 9.52
N ALA A 15 -2.37 2.83 9.36
CA ALA A 15 -1.44 2.01 10.13
C ALA A 15 0.04 2.31 9.81
N TRP A 16 0.32 2.80 8.59
CA TRP A 16 1.65 3.24 8.17
C TRP A 16 1.56 4.64 7.56
N PRO A 17 1.57 5.69 8.40
CA PRO A 17 1.41 7.06 7.91
C PRO A 17 2.61 7.49 7.08
N ALA A 18 2.34 8.28 6.05
CA ALA A 18 3.37 8.97 5.28
C ALA A 18 3.89 10.19 6.06
N GLU A 19 5.10 10.65 5.71
CA GLU A 19 5.72 11.82 6.33
C GLU A 19 5.01 13.12 5.93
N ILE A 20 4.57 13.19 4.68
CA ILE A 20 3.77 14.29 4.14
C ILE A 20 2.50 13.69 3.51
N VAL A 21 1.37 14.31 3.81
CA VAL A 21 0.09 14.03 3.16
C VAL A 21 -0.51 15.36 2.71
N ASP A 22 -0.74 15.52 1.41
CA ASP A 22 -1.54 16.60 0.85
C ASP A 22 -2.90 16.05 0.39
N GLU A 23 -3.93 16.88 0.38
CA GLU A 23 -5.29 16.47 0.01
C GLU A 23 -5.81 17.26 -1.18
N VAL A 24 -6.28 16.53 -2.20
CA VAL A 24 -6.89 17.10 -3.40
C VAL A 24 -8.26 16.48 -3.62
N ASP A 25 -9.29 17.15 -3.13
CA ASP A 25 -10.69 16.79 -3.38
C ASP A 25 -11.00 15.31 -3.06
N GLY A 26 -10.61 14.89 -1.85
CA GLY A 26 -10.72 13.51 -1.35
C GLY A 26 -9.52 12.60 -1.65
N TRP A 27 -8.68 12.93 -2.64
CA TRP A 27 -7.44 12.16 -2.87
C TRP A 27 -6.37 12.54 -1.86
N LYS A 28 -5.67 11.54 -1.31
CA LYS A 28 -4.52 11.78 -0.44
C LYS A 28 -3.23 11.52 -1.22
N LEU A 29 -2.42 12.55 -1.38
CA LEU A 29 -1.12 12.50 -2.03
C LEU A 29 -0.08 12.28 -0.94
N ARG A 30 0.43 11.06 -0.85
CA ARG A 30 1.31 10.62 0.24
C ARG A 30 2.75 10.58 -0.20
N TRP A 31 3.64 11.12 0.62
CA TRP A 31 5.08 11.07 0.40
C TRP A 31 5.83 10.74 1.69
N HIS A 32 6.91 9.98 1.57
CA HIS A 32 7.83 9.68 2.64
C HIS A 32 9.25 9.53 2.07
N LYS A 33 10.27 9.94 2.83
CA LYS A 33 11.69 9.73 2.46
C LYS A 33 12.12 8.28 2.17
N MET A 34 11.36 7.27 2.63
CA MET A 34 11.66 5.85 2.42
C MET A 34 11.07 5.39 1.08
N SER A 35 11.76 4.53 0.34
CA SER A 35 11.33 4.08 -1.01
C SER A 35 10.22 3.01 -0.99
N SER A 36 9.20 3.16 -0.13
CA SER A 36 8.05 2.25 -0.07
C SER A 36 6.86 2.82 -0.85
N ARG A 37 6.34 2.04 -1.80
CA ARG A 37 5.18 2.41 -2.65
C ARG A 37 3.92 2.68 -1.82
N ARG A 38 3.73 2.01 -0.68
CA ARG A 38 2.53 2.18 0.17
C ARG A 38 2.44 3.59 0.76
N VAL A 39 3.58 4.16 1.16
CA VAL A 39 3.66 5.53 1.72
C VAL A 39 4.03 6.58 0.66
N ASN A 40 4.34 6.16 -0.57
CA ASN A 40 4.62 7.02 -1.73
C ASN A 40 3.70 6.71 -2.92
N SER A 41 2.42 7.04 -2.75
CA SER A 41 1.40 6.88 -3.79
C SER A 41 0.16 7.71 -3.46
N VAL A 42 -0.56 8.11 -4.50
CA VAL A 42 -1.90 8.69 -4.39
C VAL A 42 -2.85 7.62 -3.89
N TRP A 43 -3.69 7.99 -2.93
CA TRP A 43 -4.83 7.21 -2.47
C TRP A 43 -6.13 7.82 -3.00
N PRO A 44 -6.73 7.21 -4.04
CA PRO A 44 -7.87 7.78 -4.74
C PRO A 44 -9.23 7.30 -4.22
N ASN A 45 -9.34 6.76 -3.00
CA ASN A 45 -10.56 6.05 -2.56
C ASN A 45 -11.68 6.97 -2.01
N ALA A 46 -11.49 8.30 -2.05
CA ALA A 46 -12.50 9.29 -1.73
C ALA A 46 -12.58 10.37 -2.82
N TRP A 47 -13.79 10.90 -3.05
CA TRP A 47 -14.07 11.86 -4.11
C TRP A 47 -14.91 13.03 -3.58
N GLY A 48 -14.36 14.25 -3.66
CA GLY A 48 -15.06 15.46 -3.24
C GLY A 48 -15.97 16.06 -4.32
N GLY A 49 -15.72 15.78 -5.60
CA GLY A 49 -16.57 16.17 -6.73
C GLY A 49 -16.50 17.64 -7.12
N LYS A 50 -15.54 18.39 -6.56
CA LYS A 50 -15.38 19.83 -6.82
C LYS A 50 -14.25 20.12 -7.80
N VAL A 51 -13.25 19.25 -7.86
CA VAL A 51 -12.07 19.45 -8.71
C VAL A 51 -12.14 18.53 -9.93
N PRO A 52 -12.04 19.05 -11.16
CA PRO A 52 -12.01 18.22 -12.37
C PRO A 52 -10.88 17.18 -12.31
N LEU A 53 -11.15 15.96 -12.79
CA LEU A 53 -10.18 14.85 -12.74
C LEU A 53 -8.82 15.22 -13.35
N ALA A 54 -8.82 15.91 -14.51
CA ALA A 54 -7.60 16.36 -15.17
C ALA A 54 -6.72 17.21 -14.23
N LEU A 55 -7.32 18.14 -13.50
CA LEU A 55 -6.61 19.00 -12.55
C LEU A 55 -6.13 18.24 -11.31
N LYS A 56 -6.86 17.21 -10.86
CA LYS A 56 -6.40 16.33 -9.77
C LYS A 56 -5.15 15.55 -10.16
N LEU A 57 -5.14 15.02 -11.39
CA LEU A 57 -4.00 14.28 -11.93
C LEU A 57 -2.78 15.20 -12.09
N GLU A 58 -2.95 16.41 -12.64
CA GLU A 58 -1.87 17.40 -12.75
C GLU A 58 -1.28 17.78 -11.38
N LYS A 59 -2.14 17.97 -10.37
CA LYS A 59 -1.70 18.27 -8.99
C LYS A 59 -0.90 17.11 -8.38
N ALA A 60 -1.34 15.87 -8.59
CA ALA A 60 -0.61 14.70 -8.16
C ALA A 60 0.76 14.61 -8.86
N GLU A 61 0.79 14.77 -10.18
CA GLU A 61 2.01 14.74 -10.98
C GLU A 61 3.02 15.79 -10.52
N PHE A 62 2.55 17.02 -10.30
CA PHE A 62 3.37 18.10 -9.76
C PHE A 62 3.90 17.79 -8.35
N PHE A 63 3.05 17.27 -7.46
CA PHE A 63 3.41 16.97 -6.07
C PHE A 63 4.59 15.98 -5.98
N TYR A 64 4.60 14.93 -6.79
CA TYR A 64 5.68 13.94 -6.81
C TYR A 64 6.91 14.42 -7.59
N ALA A 65 6.72 15.11 -8.73
CA ALA A 65 7.82 15.66 -9.52
C ALA A 65 8.67 16.66 -8.71
N MET A 66 8.03 17.54 -7.93
CA MET A 66 8.72 18.49 -7.05
C MET A 66 9.55 17.81 -5.94
N ARG A 67 9.33 16.52 -5.71
CA ARG A 67 10.02 15.71 -4.69
C ARG A 67 10.91 14.63 -5.31
N GLY A 68 11.16 14.69 -6.62
CA GLY A 68 12.04 13.74 -7.31
C GLY A 68 11.55 12.30 -7.28
N GLN A 69 10.24 12.07 -7.15
CA GLN A 69 9.63 10.73 -7.10
C GLN A 69 8.69 10.53 -8.29
N PRO A 70 8.51 9.29 -8.78
CA PRO A 70 7.49 9.00 -9.77
C PRO A 70 6.10 9.08 -9.15
N THR A 71 5.14 9.60 -9.91
CA THR A 71 3.73 9.58 -9.53
C THR A 71 3.22 8.15 -9.60
N ARG A 72 2.59 7.69 -8.53
CA ARG A 72 1.99 6.34 -8.43
C ARG A 72 0.59 6.45 -7.85
N TYR A 73 -0.29 5.56 -8.25
CA TYR A 73 -1.66 5.47 -7.75
C TYR A 73 -1.88 4.10 -7.12
N GLN A 74 -2.45 4.08 -5.92
CA GLN A 74 -2.91 2.85 -5.28
C GLN A 74 -4.32 2.53 -5.78
N ILE A 75 -4.40 1.76 -6.86
CA ILE A 75 -5.67 1.37 -7.47
C ILE A 75 -6.22 0.11 -6.79
N CYS A 76 -7.50 0.15 -6.45
CA CYS A 76 -8.27 -0.96 -5.94
C CYS A 76 -9.73 -0.84 -6.46
N PRO A 77 -10.58 -1.87 -6.32
CA PRO A 77 -11.97 -1.78 -6.77
C PRO A 77 -12.79 -0.62 -6.18
N ALA A 78 -12.37 -0.06 -5.04
CA ALA A 78 -13.03 1.07 -4.38
C ALA A 78 -12.45 2.45 -4.76
N ALA A 79 -11.48 2.50 -5.68
CA ALA A 79 -10.89 3.75 -6.17
C ALA A 79 -11.94 4.63 -6.86
N LEU A 80 -11.79 5.94 -6.74
CA LEU A 80 -12.69 6.93 -7.32
C LEU A 80 -11.91 7.99 -8.12
N PRO A 81 -12.45 8.45 -9.25
CA PRO A 81 -13.74 8.06 -9.83
C PRO A 81 -13.71 6.67 -10.47
N VAL A 82 -14.88 6.10 -10.74
CA VAL A 82 -14.99 4.87 -11.56
C VAL A 82 -14.37 5.14 -12.93
N GLY A 83 -13.58 4.21 -13.45
CA GLY A 83 -12.85 4.38 -14.71
C GLY A 83 -11.47 5.03 -14.56
N LEU A 84 -10.99 5.25 -13.32
CA LEU A 84 -9.69 5.89 -13.10
C LEU A 84 -8.51 5.10 -13.69
N ASP A 85 -8.56 3.77 -13.62
CA ASP A 85 -7.46 2.92 -14.08
C ASP A 85 -7.25 3.06 -15.60
N GLU A 86 -8.35 3.07 -16.36
CA GLU A 86 -8.36 3.27 -17.81
C GLU A 86 -7.90 4.68 -18.20
N VAL A 87 -8.26 5.70 -17.41
CA VAL A 87 -7.76 7.06 -17.60
C VAL A 87 -6.25 7.16 -17.36
N LEU A 88 -5.74 6.43 -16.36
CA LEU A 88 -4.31 6.37 -16.09
C LEU A 88 -3.57 5.62 -17.20
N GLU A 89 -4.10 4.49 -17.66
CA GLU A 89 -3.55 3.74 -18.79
C GLU A 89 -3.47 4.60 -20.06
N ALA A 90 -4.53 5.33 -20.39
CA ALA A 90 -4.56 6.25 -21.53
C ALA A 90 -3.52 7.40 -21.42
N ARG A 91 -3.07 7.70 -20.20
CA ARG A 91 -2.00 8.66 -19.90
C ARG A 91 -0.59 8.05 -19.88
N GLY A 92 -0.47 6.75 -20.15
CA GLY A 92 0.81 6.03 -20.18
C GLY A 92 1.27 5.48 -18.83
N TYR A 93 0.40 5.47 -17.81
CA TYR A 93 0.69 4.72 -16.60
C TYR A 93 0.60 3.22 -16.89
N THR A 94 1.43 2.45 -16.19
CA THR A 94 1.46 0.99 -16.29
C THR A 94 1.19 0.37 -14.94
N VAL A 95 0.66 -0.84 -14.94
CA VAL A 95 0.49 -1.63 -13.73
C VAL A 95 1.87 -1.95 -13.15
N ASP A 96 2.10 -1.54 -11.91
CA ASP A 96 3.30 -1.87 -11.13
C ASP A 96 2.89 -2.44 -9.77
N ALA A 97 3.55 -3.50 -9.35
CA ALA A 97 3.42 -4.14 -8.03
C ALA A 97 1.99 -4.58 -7.66
N LEU A 98 1.47 -5.58 -8.38
CA LEU A 98 0.22 -6.26 -8.02
C LEU A 98 0.23 -6.73 -6.56
N THR A 99 -0.81 -6.35 -5.82
CA THR A 99 -0.95 -6.68 -4.39
C THR A 99 -2.27 -7.39 -4.15
N ALA A 100 -2.22 -8.57 -3.52
CA ALA A 100 -3.40 -9.27 -3.05
C ALA A 100 -3.71 -8.87 -1.61
N VAL A 101 -4.93 -8.39 -1.38
CA VAL A 101 -5.49 -8.18 -0.03
C VAL A 101 -6.23 -9.45 0.38
N GLN A 102 -5.83 -10.06 1.49
CA GLN A 102 -6.44 -11.27 2.02
C GLN A 102 -7.01 -10.98 3.41
N VAL A 103 -8.23 -11.47 3.65
CA VAL A 103 -8.92 -11.35 4.94
C VAL A 103 -9.21 -12.74 5.48
N ALA A 104 -9.11 -12.90 6.79
CA ALA A 104 -9.45 -14.13 7.47
C ALA A 104 -9.90 -13.81 8.90
N GLU A 105 -10.82 -14.62 9.41
CA GLU A 105 -11.23 -14.56 10.82
C GLU A 105 -10.07 -14.98 11.72
N VAL A 106 -9.74 -14.13 12.70
CA VAL A 106 -8.61 -14.37 13.61
C VAL A 106 -8.74 -15.71 14.33
N ALA A 107 -9.93 -16.03 14.82
CA ALA A 107 -10.21 -17.31 15.48
C ALA A 107 -9.97 -18.50 14.53
N GLY A 108 -10.34 -18.37 13.26
CA GLY A 108 -10.12 -19.40 12.25
C GLY A 108 -8.63 -19.60 11.94
N VAL A 109 -7.87 -18.50 11.83
CA VAL A 109 -6.42 -18.55 11.63
C VAL A 109 -5.73 -19.25 12.80
N ILE A 110 -6.10 -18.93 14.04
CA ILE A 110 -5.55 -19.55 15.25
C ILE A 110 -5.86 -21.06 15.28
N GLN A 111 -7.11 -21.44 15.03
CA GLN A 111 -7.50 -22.86 15.00
C GLN A 111 -6.74 -23.63 13.93
N ALA A 112 -6.64 -23.08 12.71
CA ALA A 112 -5.91 -23.72 11.62
C ALA A 112 -4.42 -23.85 11.92
N ALA A 113 -3.80 -22.87 12.57
CA ALA A 113 -2.41 -22.92 12.98
C ALA A 113 -2.16 -24.05 14.00
N PHE A 114 -2.99 -24.13 15.06
CA PHE A 114 -2.87 -25.19 16.06
C PHE A 114 -3.12 -26.58 15.48
N ALA A 115 -4.11 -26.72 14.60
CA ALA A 115 -4.39 -28.00 13.91
C ALA A 115 -3.21 -28.48 13.06
N ARG A 116 -2.39 -27.57 12.52
CA ARG A 116 -1.15 -27.87 11.79
C ARG A 116 0.04 -28.13 12.72
N GLY A 117 -0.17 -28.19 14.03
CA GLY A 117 0.88 -28.42 15.01
C GLY A 117 1.79 -27.22 15.23
N ALA A 118 1.40 -26.01 14.78
CA ALA A 118 2.18 -24.82 15.04
C ALA A 118 2.26 -24.59 16.56
N ARG A 119 3.48 -24.63 17.10
CA ARG A 119 3.80 -24.21 18.45
C ARG A 119 4.88 -23.16 18.34
N ALA A 120 4.58 -21.95 18.79
CA ALA A 120 5.53 -20.86 18.84
C ALA A 120 5.82 -20.55 20.31
N GLU A 121 7.09 -20.58 20.67
CA GLU A 121 7.55 -19.89 21.87
C GLU A 121 7.68 -18.41 21.50
N ILE A 122 6.96 -17.55 22.22
CA ILE A 122 6.96 -16.10 21.96
C ILE A 122 7.84 -15.44 23.01
N GLN A 123 8.89 -14.77 22.55
CA GLN A 123 9.73 -13.92 23.38
C GLN A 123 9.50 -12.47 22.97
N LEU A 124 9.30 -11.59 23.95
CA LEU A 124 9.07 -10.17 23.75
C LEU A 124 10.25 -9.39 24.31
N PHE A 125 10.74 -8.44 23.53
CA PHE A 125 11.85 -7.57 23.91
C PHE A 125 11.41 -6.11 23.74
N GLU A 126 11.84 -5.24 24.65
CA GLU A 126 11.56 -3.81 24.57
C GLU A 126 12.47 -3.09 23.56
N THR A 127 13.59 -3.72 23.19
CA THR A 127 14.57 -3.20 22.24
C THR A 127 14.76 -4.17 21.08
N LEU A 128 15.19 -3.62 19.95
CA LEU A 128 15.61 -4.40 18.79
C LEU A 128 16.82 -5.25 19.17
N THR A 129 16.71 -6.57 19.03
CA THR A 129 17.83 -7.50 19.23
C THR A 129 18.54 -7.77 17.91
N GLU A 130 19.82 -8.17 17.98
CA GLU A 130 20.60 -8.57 16.81
C GLU A 130 19.97 -9.79 16.12
N GLU A 131 19.52 -10.78 16.89
CA GLU A 131 18.80 -11.96 16.41
C GLU A 131 17.52 -11.59 15.63
N TRP A 132 16.76 -10.61 16.11
CA TRP A 132 15.58 -10.12 15.38
C TRP A 132 15.99 -9.46 14.06
N LEU A 133 17.04 -8.64 14.08
CA LEU A 133 17.53 -7.94 12.90
C LEU A 133 18.04 -8.92 11.84
N GLU A 134 18.81 -9.93 12.25
CA GLU A 134 19.28 -11.03 11.39
C GLU A 134 18.10 -11.78 10.78
N GLY A 135 17.10 -12.16 11.59
CA GLY A 135 15.89 -12.81 11.11
C GLY A 135 15.12 -11.96 10.09
N TYR A 136 14.98 -10.66 10.35
CA TYR A 136 14.35 -9.72 9.42
C TYR A 136 15.11 -9.63 8.09
N CYS A 137 16.43 -9.50 8.13
CA CYS A 137 17.28 -9.45 6.93
C CYS A 137 17.17 -10.74 6.09
N LEU A 138 17.18 -11.91 6.73
CA LEU A 138 17.02 -13.20 6.04
C LEU A 138 15.70 -13.29 5.27
N VAL A 139 14.60 -12.81 5.88
CA VAL A 139 13.28 -12.76 5.22
C VAL A 139 13.29 -11.81 4.02
N GLN A 140 13.95 -10.65 4.14
CA GLN A 140 14.04 -9.69 3.04
C GLN A 140 14.91 -10.21 1.88
N GLU A 141 16.05 -10.86 2.17
CA GLU A 141 16.90 -11.48 1.15
C GLU A 141 16.22 -12.67 0.46
N GLY A 142 15.48 -13.49 1.21
CA GLY A 142 14.68 -14.58 0.65
C GLY A 142 13.61 -14.08 -0.33
N ASN A 143 12.98 -12.94 -0.03
CA ASN A 143 12.03 -12.30 -0.92
C ASN A 143 12.69 -11.80 -2.22
N LEU A 144 13.90 -11.21 -2.14
CA LEU A 144 14.66 -10.77 -3.32
C LEU A 144 15.00 -11.94 -4.26
N LYS A 145 15.50 -13.06 -3.73
CA LYS A 145 15.85 -14.26 -4.53
C LYS A 145 14.62 -14.94 -5.16
N SER A 146 13.47 -14.87 -4.50
CA SER A 146 12.21 -15.42 -5.04
C SER A 146 11.62 -14.61 -6.20
N LEU A 147 12.00 -13.32 -6.31
CA LEU A 147 11.60 -12.44 -7.40
C LEU A 147 12.50 -12.63 -8.63
N GLU A 148 13.80 -12.89 -8.44
CA GLU A 148 14.76 -13.15 -9.53
C GLU A 148 14.59 -14.53 -10.19
N SER A 149 13.99 -15.50 -9.49
CA SER A 149 13.71 -16.84 -10.03
C SER A 149 12.38 -16.94 -10.80
N ARG A 150 11.65 -15.83 -10.94
CA ARG A 150 10.36 -15.74 -11.65
C ARG A 150 10.41 -14.85 -12.90
N SER A 151 11.59 -14.38 -13.29
CA SER A 151 11.89 -13.67 -14.55
C SER A 151 12.65 -14.57 -15.52
#